data_AF-A0A2K4KFL3-F1
#
_entry.id   AF-A0A2K4KFL3-F1
#
_cell.length_a   1.000
_cell.length_b   1.000
_cell.length_c   1.000
_cell.angle_alpha   90.00
_cell.angle_beta   90.00
_cell.angle_gamma   90.00
#
_symmetry.space_group_name_H-M   'P 1'
#
loop_
_entity.id
_entity.type
_entity.pdbx_description
1 polymer ?
#
loop_
_entity_poly.entity_id
_entity_poly.type
_entity_poly.pdbx_seq_one_letter_code
_entity_poly.pdbx_strand_id
1 'polypeptide(L)'
;MKKALILGLLMVSGISLSAQALTLAPGESAGKRLYREGVSASGEPIMARVGAAGMLLPATSLPCVNCHGRDGIGRPEGGVRPPDLTWTRLSSTYGQQQINGRSYPAYTEGTLARAIQEGRDPGNNRLDPAMPRFVLSMKDQHNLTAYLKRLADDRDPGLDADSLHLGTLLPGTGALSEEGATVAAVLNGCVARINEAGGIHGRQLRLTILDPGPDRASAMRALDQLIDKEQVFALIAPLAPALEADMAARLEQAGVPLIGPLSLQGATQASREIFEPLPGLREQMIALANYATATLRVLQGPTLIAYPDEPGQRLAAEKLARYLQDNAWEKVRLQAYGATQDDLPLGSRSVFYMGSSGGFSLLAERLQTAGQVPYLFAASNQVAGDLLQVPSGFSRRVFLAYPFVPSDWTRAGRLALTQVRERQKLGGEHAVLQVGAFSSMMLLSEGMKQAGRDASREKLIEALEGLHDFDTGLTPLISFGPGRRQGLSGAHIVTVDLPDQRFFLVAPYKPIAAMP
;
A
#
# COMPACT_ATOMS: atom_id res chain seq x y z
N MET A 1 -0.56 -52.36 54.04
CA MET A 1 -0.57 -52.37 52.56
C MET A 1 -1.56 -51.33 52.06
N LYS A 2 -1.13 -50.09 51.82
CA LYS A 2 -1.94 -49.00 51.26
C LYS A 2 -1.35 -48.68 49.87
N LYS A 3 -2.10 -48.96 48.81
CA LYS A 3 -1.71 -48.65 47.43
C LYS A 3 -2.20 -47.24 47.09
N ALA A 4 -1.26 -46.34 46.82
CA ALA A 4 -1.52 -45.02 46.24
C ALA A 4 -1.68 -45.17 44.72
N LEU A 5 -2.74 -44.60 44.16
CA LEU A 5 -3.00 -44.53 42.72
C LEU A 5 -2.49 -43.16 42.23
N ILE A 6 -1.40 -43.15 41.46
CA ILE A 6 -0.89 -41.95 40.78
C ILE A 6 -1.60 -41.86 39.43
N LEU A 7 -2.42 -40.83 39.25
CA LEU A 7 -3.05 -40.49 37.98
C LEU A 7 -2.08 -39.59 37.19
N GLY A 8 -1.41 -40.16 36.19
CA GLY A 8 -0.52 -39.42 35.28
C GLY A 8 -1.32 -38.55 34.32
N LEU A 9 -1.12 -37.24 34.40
CA LEU A 9 -1.66 -36.24 33.49
C LEU A 9 -0.83 -36.25 32.19
N LEU A 10 -1.39 -36.82 31.11
CA LEU A 10 -0.82 -36.74 29.76
C LEU A 10 -1.06 -35.33 29.20
N MET A 11 -0.05 -34.47 29.31
CA MET A 11 0.05 -33.23 28.54
C MET A 11 0.26 -33.58 27.06
N VAL A 12 -0.81 -33.48 26.26
CA VAL A 12 -0.70 -33.48 24.80
C VAL A 12 -0.26 -32.06 24.40
N SER A 13 1.05 -31.87 24.28
CA SER A 13 1.62 -30.70 23.61
C SER A 13 1.25 -30.76 22.13
N GLY A 14 0.27 -29.95 21.73
CA GLY A 14 -0.06 -29.70 20.34
C GLY A 14 1.13 -29.05 19.66
N ILE A 15 1.87 -29.83 18.86
CA ILE A 15 2.82 -29.29 17.90
C ILE A 15 1.99 -28.64 16.79
N SER A 16 1.82 -27.33 16.89
CA SER A 16 1.37 -26.52 15.76
C SER A 16 2.45 -26.61 14.68
N LEU A 17 2.25 -27.49 13.70
CA LEU A 17 2.98 -27.42 12.43
C LEU A 17 2.53 -26.12 11.74
N SER A 18 3.27 -25.04 11.97
CA SER A 18 3.30 -23.92 11.05
C SER A 18 3.76 -24.50 9.71
N ALA A 19 2.86 -24.58 8.74
CA ALA A 19 3.22 -24.83 7.35
C ALA A 19 4.07 -23.63 6.90
N GLN A 20 5.38 -23.69 7.16
CA GLN A 20 6.32 -22.77 6.55
C GLN A 20 6.22 -22.99 5.05
N ALA A 21 6.02 -21.92 4.29
CA ALA A 21 6.16 -21.94 2.84
C ALA A 21 7.46 -22.69 2.50
N LEU A 22 7.36 -23.82 1.79
CA LEU A 22 8.49 -24.68 1.47
C LEU A 22 9.55 -23.84 0.74
N THR A 23 10.67 -23.59 1.42
CA THR A 23 11.77 -22.82 0.86
C THR A 23 12.35 -23.56 -0.34
N LEU A 24 12.51 -22.84 -1.45
CA LEU A 24 13.05 -23.41 -2.68
C LEU A 24 14.50 -23.88 -2.46
N ALA A 25 14.81 -25.09 -2.92
CA ALA A 25 16.18 -25.59 -2.95
C ALA A 25 17.07 -24.69 -3.84
N PRO A 26 18.40 -24.69 -3.69
CA PRO A 26 19.29 -23.80 -4.45
C PRO A 26 19.09 -23.88 -5.99
N GLY A 27 18.87 -25.08 -6.52
CA GLY A 27 18.58 -25.28 -7.94
C GLY A 27 17.22 -24.74 -8.38
N GLU A 28 16.18 -24.89 -7.55
CA GLU A 28 14.85 -24.36 -7.79
C GLU A 28 14.85 -22.82 -7.71
N SER A 29 15.57 -22.24 -6.75
CA SER A 29 15.75 -20.79 -6.62
C SER A 29 16.52 -20.20 -7.82
N ALA A 30 17.56 -20.89 -8.30
CA ALA A 30 18.24 -20.50 -9.54
C ALA A 30 17.31 -20.62 -10.75
N GLY A 31 16.48 -21.67 -10.83
CA GLY A 31 15.47 -21.85 -11.87
C GLY A 31 14.39 -20.76 -11.85
N LYS A 32 13.99 -20.32 -10.66
CA LYS A 32 13.05 -19.20 -10.46
C LYS A 32 13.61 -17.90 -11.00
N ARG A 33 14.87 -17.57 -10.70
CA ARG A 33 15.53 -16.38 -11.25
C ARG A 33 15.60 -16.45 -12.77
N LEU A 34 15.95 -17.60 -13.34
CA LEU A 34 15.94 -17.79 -14.78
C LEU A 34 14.56 -17.56 -15.39
N TYR A 35 13.52 -18.16 -14.79
CA TYR A 35 12.14 -18.02 -15.23
C TYR A 35 11.61 -16.58 -15.16
N ARG A 36 11.89 -15.88 -14.05
CA ARG A 36 11.34 -14.54 -13.75
C ARG A 36 12.16 -13.40 -14.33
N GLU A 37 13.48 -13.54 -14.38
CA GLU A 37 14.41 -12.45 -14.67
C GLU A 37 15.27 -12.74 -15.90
N GLY A 38 15.29 -13.98 -16.42
CA GLY A 38 16.12 -14.32 -17.58
C GLY A 38 17.62 -14.33 -17.27
N VAL A 39 18.01 -14.59 -16.02
CA VAL A 39 19.40 -14.68 -15.58
C VAL A 39 19.77 -16.09 -15.13
N SER A 40 21.03 -16.49 -15.37
CA SER A 40 21.55 -17.80 -14.97
C SER A 40 21.82 -17.88 -13.47
N ALA A 41 22.24 -19.05 -13.00
CA ALA A 41 22.68 -19.21 -11.61
C ALA A 41 23.85 -18.28 -11.22
N SER A 42 24.68 -17.83 -12.16
CA SER A 42 25.79 -16.91 -11.92
C SER A 42 25.39 -15.43 -11.93
N GLY A 43 24.13 -15.11 -12.24
CA GLY A 43 23.63 -13.73 -12.35
C GLY A 43 23.80 -13.10 -13.74
N GLU A 44 24.44 -13.82 -14.68
CA GLU A 44 24.59 -13.35 -16.06
C GLU A 44 23.29 -13.56 -16.86
N PRO A 45 22.88 -12.62 -17.72
CA PRO A 45 21.75 -12.82 -18.63
C PRO A 45 21.97 -14.03 -19.53
N ILE A 46 20.96 -14.91 -19.63
CA ILE A 46 20.96 -15.94 -20.68
C ILE A 46 20.49 -15.30 -22.00
N MET A 47 20.84 -15.92 -23.13
CA MET A 47 20.41 -15.42 -24.44
C MET A 47 19.20 -16.20 -24.95
N ALA A 48 18.33 -15.55 -25.71
CA ALA A 48 17.19 -16.16 -26.38
C ALA A 48 17.15 -15.77 -27.85
N ARG A 49 16.78 -16.72 -28.71
CA ARG A 49 16.50 -16.47 -30.14
C ARG A 49 15.02 -16.18 -30.33
N VAL A 50 14.72 -15.03 -30.95
CA VAL A 50 13.35 -14.51 -31.09
C VAL A 50 13.01 -14.28 -32.56
N GLY A 51 11.74 -14.57 -32.92
CA GLY A 51 11.20 -14.38 -34.26
C GLY A 51 11.72 -15.38 -35.29
N ALA A 52 11.16 -15.31 -36.50
CA ALA A 52 11.50 -16.24 -37.58
C ALA A 52 12.96 -16.13 -38.05
N ALA A 53 13.56 -14.94 -37.93
CA ALA A 53 14.96 -14.68 -38.26
C ALA A 53 15.94 -15.11 -37.15
N GLY A 54 15.46 -15.53 -35.97
CA GLY A 54 16.31 -16.01 -34.88
C GLY A 54 17.22 -14.95 -34.26
N MET A 55 16.73 -13.70 -34.16
CA MET A 55 17.48 -12.59 -33.56
C MET A 55 17.86 -12.94 -32.13
N LEU A 56 19.13 -12.77 -31.77
CA LEU A 56 19.64 -13.08 -30.44
C LEU A 56 19.46 -11.87 -29.52
N LEU A 57 18.72 -12.06 -28.43
CA LEU A 57 18.44 -11.03 -27.43
C LEU A 57 18.69 -11.57 -26.02
N PRO A 58 19.08 -10.72 -25.04
CA PRO A 58 19.11 -11.12 -23.64
C PRO A 58 17.70 -11.52 -23.17
N ALA A 59 17.60 -12.62 -22.43
CA ALA A 59 16.34 -13.08 -21.86
C ALA A 59 15.81 -12.14 -20.77
N THR A 60 16.65 -11.25 -20.21
CA THR A 60 16.20 -10.19 -19.30
C THR A 60 15.20 -9.22 -19.95
N SER A 61 15.18 -9.13 -21.29
CA SER A 61 14.18 -8.36 -22.02
C SER A 61 12.87 -9.11 -22.25
N LEU A 62 12.91 -10.45 -22.23
CA LEU A 62 11.79 -11.34 -22.57
C LEU A 62 11.83 -12.62 -21.71
N PRO A 63 11.77 -12.52 -20.37
CA PRO A 63 11.80 -13.69 -19.50
C PRO A 63 10.51 -14.52 -19.66
N CYS A 64 10.56 -15.79 -19.26
CA CYS A 64 9.44 -16.73 -19.40
C CYS A 64 8.16 -16.20 -18.73
N VAL A 65 8.31 -15.55 -17.58
CA VAL A 65 7.21 -15.00 -16.78
C VAL A 65 6.36 -13.97 -17.55
N ASN A 66 6.91 -13.24 -18.52
CA ASN A 66 6.16 -12.21 -19.26
C ASN A 66 5.00 -12.82 -20.08
N CYS A 67 5.18 -14.04 -20.60
CA CYS A 67 4.13 -14.75 -21.35
C CYS A 67 3.38 -15.74 -20.47
N HIS A 68 4.07 -16.42 -19.55
CA HIS A 68 3.50 -17.53 -18.79
C HIS A 68 2.93 -17.12 -17.43
N GLY A 69 3.20 -15.91 -16.95
CA GLY A 69 2.78 -15.41 -15.64
C GLY A 69 3.57 -16.03 -14.48
N ARG A 70 3.50 -15.44 -13.28
CA ARG A 70 4.17 -16.01 -12.10
C ARG A 70 3.61 -17.36 -11.66
N ASP A 71 2.35 -17.62 -11.98
CA ASP A 71 1.61 -18.85 -11.72
C ASP A 71 1.78 -19.90 -12.84
N GLY A 72 2.40 -19.54 -13.96
CA GLY A 72 2.69 -20.45 -15.07
C GLY A 72 1.51 -20.80 -15.96
N ILE A 73 0.32 -20.26 -15.72
CA ILE A 73 -0.90 -20.68 -16.44
C ILE A 73 -1.02 -20.09 -17.86
N GLY A 74 -0.15 -19.14 -18.22
CA GLY A 74 -0.24 -18.42 -19.49
C GLY A 74 -1.08 -17.14 -19.41
N ARG A 75 -0.65 -16.11 -20.15
CA ARG A 75 -1.38 -14.86 -20.35
C ARG A 75 -1.56 -14.62 -21.85
N PRO A 76 -2.78 -14.82 -22.40
CA PRO A 76 -3.05 -14.56 -23.81
C PRO A 76 -2.93 -13.08 -24.16
N GLU A 77 -2.15 -12.75 -25.18
CA GLU A 77 -1.96 -11.36 -25.65
C GLU A 77 -1.68 -11.35 -27.16
N GLY A 78 -2.24 -10.39 -27.90
CA GLY A 78 -1.86 -10.15 -29.30
C GLY A 78 -2.05 -11.36 -30.24
N GLY A 79 -2.97 -12.28 -29.91
CA GLY A 79 -3.19 -13.53 -30.65
C GLY A 79 -2.30 -14.70 -30.22
N VAL A 80 -1.29 -14.45 -29.37
CA VAL A 80 -0.46 -15.49 -28.74
C VAL A 80 -1.19 -16.06 -27.54
N ARG A 81 -1.18 -17.40 -27.39
CA ARG A 81 -1.78 -18.11 -26.26
C ARG A 81 -0.74 -19.02 -25.60
N PRO A 82 0.05 -18.48 -24.65
CA PRO A 82 1.04 -19.27 -23.94
C PRO A 82 0.37 -20.42 -23.18
N PRO A 83 0.90 -21.65 -23.24
CA PRO A 83 0.34 -22.80 -22.51
C PRO A 83 0.61 -22.70 -21.00
N ASP A 84 -0.18 -23.47 -20.25
CA ASP A 84 0.03 -23.77 -18.83
C ASP A 84 1.30 -24.62 -18.65
N LEU A 85 2.23 -24.10 -17.85
CA LEU A 85 3.54 -24.68 -17.54
C LEU A 85 3.59 -25.43 -16.20
N THR A 86 2.47 -25.57 -15.50
CA THR A 86 2.45 -26.35 -14.27
C THR A 86 2.87 -27.79 -14.55
N TRP A 87 3.70 -28.36 -13.69
CA TRP A 87 4.26 -29.69 -13.94
C TRP A 87 3.20 -30.77 -14.07
N THR A 88 2.11 -30.68 -13.31
CA THR A 88 0.95 -31.57 -13.45
C THR A 88 0.35 -31.51 -14.86
N ARG A 89 0.37 -30.35 -15.54
CA ARG A 89 -0.08 -30.22 -16.93
C ARG A 89 0.96 -30.68 -17.93
N LEU A 90 2.22 -30.34 -17.73
CA LEU A 90 3.30 -30.74 -18.63
C LEU A 90 3.49 -32.26 -18.64
N SER A 91 3.41 -32.91 -17.48
CA SER A 91 3.61 -34.35 -17.31
C SER A 91 2.35 -35.20 -17.53
N SER A 92 1.18 -34.58 -17.73
CA SER A 92 -0.07 -35.28 -18.00
C SER A 92 -0.32 -35.40 -19.51
N THR A 93 -0.86 -36.55 -19.92
CA THR A 93 -1.42 -36.74 -21.27
C THR A 93 -2.84 -36.18 -21.39
N TYR A 94 -3.51 -35.93 -20.25
CA TYR A 94 -4.87 -35.44 -20.17
C TYR A 94 -4.90 -33.90 -20.24
N GLY A 95 -5.46 -33.35 -21.32
CA GLY A 95 -5.66 -31.91 -21.52
C GLY A 95 -4.75 -31.24 -22.56
N GLN A 96 -3.70 -31.91 -23.05
CA GLN A 96 -2.83 -31.33 -24.09
C GLN A 96 -3.53 -31.22 -25.47
N GLN A 97 -4.60 -31.98 -25.69
CA GLN A 97 -5.43 -31.94 -26.91
C GLN A 97 -6.17 -30.60 -27.13
N GLN A 98 -6.29 -29.75 -26.10
CA GLN A 98 -7.19 -28.59 -26.11
C GLN A 98 -6.48 -27.24 -26.36
N ILE A 99 -5.13 -27.18 -26.32
CA ILE A 99 -4.39 -25.91 -26.39
C ILE A 99 -4.21 -25.44 -27.85
N ASN A 100 -4.22 -26.37 -28.82
CA ASN A 100 -3.99 -26.07 -30.23
C ASN A 100 -4.59 -27.12 -31.20
N GLY A 101 -5.55 -27.93 -30.74
CA GLY A 101 -6.20 -28.98 -31.53
C GLY A 101 -5.30 -30.16 -31.91
N ARG A 102 -4.10 -30.29 -31.31
CA ARG A 102 -3.13 -31.37 -31.61
C ARG A 102 -2.90 -32.23 -30.38
N SER A 103 -2.68 -33.52 -30.60
CA SER A 103 -2.33 -34.48 -29.56
C SER A 103 -0.85 -34.82 -29.64
N TYR A 104 -0.14 -34.75 -28.52
CA TYR A 104 1.26 -35.18 -28.40
C TYR A 104 1.51 -35.80 -27.02
N PRO A 105 2.57 -36.60 -26.84
CA PRO A 105 2.89 -37.23 -25.56
C PRO A 105 3.14 -36.22 -24.45
N ALA A 106 3.01 -36.67 -23.19
CA ALA A 106 3.42 -35.88 -22.04
C ALA A 106 4.90 -35.47 -22.12
N TYR A 107 5.23 -34.32 -21.56
CA TYR A 107 6.62 -33.86 -21.48
C TYR A 107 7.40 -34.70 -20.49
N THR A 108 8.52 -35.24 -20.96
CA THR A 108 9.67 -35.62 -20.13
C THR A 108 10.62 -34.42 -19.97
N GLU A 109 11.53 -34.47 -19.01
CA GLU A 109 12.55 -33.41 -18.84
C GLU A 109 13.35 -33.17 -20.13
N GLY A 110 13.71 -34.22 -20.85
CA GLY A 110 14.44 -34.12 -22.12
C GLY A 110 13.61 -33.45 -23.22
N THR A 111 12.34 -33.83 -23.36
CA THR A 111 11.46 -33.18 -24.36
C THR A 111 11.09 -31.75 -23.98
N LEU A 112 11.05 -31.43 -22.68
CA LEU A 112 10.86 -30.07 -22.19
C LEU A 112 12.08 -29.19 -22.49
N ALA A 113 13.29 -29.71 -22.28
CA ALA A 113 14.52 -29.03 -22.66
C ALA A 113 14.54 -28.73 -24.16
N ARG A 114 14.16 -29.71 -25.00
CA ARG A 114 14.04 -29.53 -26.45
C ARG A 114 13.00 -28.46 -26.81
N ALA A 115 11.86 -28.42 -26.11
CA ALA A 115 10.85 -27.39 -26.34
C ALA A 115 11.39 -25.98 -26.04
N ILE A 116 12.11 -25.81 -24.94
CA ILE A 116 12.64 -24.52 -24.49
C ILE A 116 13.80 -24.04 -25.39
N GLN A 117 14.69 -24.95 -25.81
CA GLN A 117 15.90 -24.58 -26.54
C GLN A 117 15.73 -24.60 -28.07
N GLU A 118 14.88 -25.48 -28.59
CA GLU A 118 14.69 -25.68 -30.04
C GLU A 118 13.29 -25.30 -30.51
N GLY A 119 12.34 -25.06 -29.60
CA GLY A 119 10.96 -24.76 -29.97
C GLY A 119 10.22 -25.97 -30.55
N ARG A 120 10.48 -27.18 -30.03
CA ARG A 120 9.83 -28.42 -30.48
C ARG A 120 9.15 -29.18 -29.35
N ASP A 121 7.87 -29.49 -29.54
CA ASP A 121 7.08 -30.28 -28.58
C ASP A 121 7.53 -31.77 -28.52
N PRO A 122 6.96 -32.60 -27.62
CA PRO A 122 7.27 -34.03 -27.53
C PRO A 122 6.97 -34.81 -28.82
N GLY A 123 5.94 -34.39 -29.58
CA GLY A 123 5.60 -34.91 -30.91
C GLY A 123 6.50 -34.41 -32.05
N ASN A 124 7.55 -33.64 -31.73
CA ASN A 124 8.50 -33.03 -32.67
C ASN A 124 7.92 -31.90 -33.54
N ASN A 125 6.73 -31.40 -33.24
CA ASN A 125 6.14 -30.27 -33.96
C ASN A 125 6.79 -28.96 -33.51
N ARG A 126 6.82 -27.97 -34.40
CA ARG A 126 7.27 -26.61 -34.06
C ARG A 126 6.24 -25.92 -33.15
N LEU A 127 6.75 -25.28 -32.11
CA LEU A 127 6.01 -24.34 -31.25
C LEU A 127 5.81 -23.01 -31.96
N ASP A 128 4.88 -22.21 -31.44
CA ASP A 128 4.59 -20.87 -31.95
C ASP A 128 5.89 -20.04 -32.08
N PRO A 129 6.15 -19.38 -33.23
CA PRO A 129 7.33 -18.52 -33.41
C PRO A 129 7.48 -17.43 -32.35
N ALA A 130 6.40 -17.01 -31.70
CA ALA A 130 6.42 -16.03 -30.61
C ALA A 130 7.18 -16.52 -29.36
N MET A 131 7.21 -17.83 -29.08
CA MET A 131 7.92 -18.38 -27.92
C MET A 131 9.44 -18.31 -28.11
N PRO A 132 10.23 -17.57 -27.32
CA PRO A 132 11.68 -17.50 -27.50
C PRO A 132 12.39 -18.85 -27.31
N ARG A 133 13.53 -19.04 -27.99
CA ARG A 133 14.35 -20.27 -27.92
C ARG A 133 15.58 -19.98 -27.09
N PHE A 134 15.60 -20.45 -25.86
CA PHE A 134 16.60 -20.06 -24.87
C PHE A 134 17.90 -20.86 -25.04
N VAL A 135 19.03 -20.17 -24.98
CA VAL A 135 20.37 -20.76 -25.00
C VAL A 135 20.76 -21.05 -23.55
N LEU A 136 20.63 -22.32 -23.14
CA LEU A 136 20.81 -22.74 -21.76
C LEU A 136 22.01 -23.70 -21.64
N SER A 137 22.78 -23.54 -20.56
CA SER A 137 23.68 -24.62 -20.12
C SER A 137 22.87 -25.81 -19.60
N MET A 138 23.48 -27.00 -19.55
CA MET A 138 22.83 -28.17 -18.94
C MET A 138 22.41 -27.92 -17.49
N LYS A 139 23.21 -27.15 -16.74
CA LYS A 139 22.91 -26.78 -15.36
C LYS A 139 21.70 -25.84 -15.27
N ASP A 140 21.63 -24.83 -16.12
CA ASP A 140 20.52 -23.88 -16.14
C ASP A 140 19.20 -24.55 -16.59
N GLN A 141 19.28 -25.45 -17.57
CA GLN A 141 18.13 -26.27 -17.97
C GLN A 141 17.62 -27.14 -16.80
N HIS A 142 18.53 -27.77 -16.05
CA HIS A 142 18.15 -28.58 -14.89
C HIS A 142 17.50 -27.72 -13.80
N ASN A 143 18.09 -26.57 -13.49
CA ASN A 143 17.54 -25.61 -12.52
C ASN A 143 16.14 -25.13 -12.93
N LEU A 144 15.95 -24.74 -14.20
CA LEU A 144 14.65 -24.31 -14.71
C LEU A 144 13.61 -25.43 -14.60
N THR A 145 13.95 -26.65 -15.01
CA THR A 145 13.05 -27.82 -14.87
C THR A 145 12.69 -28.07 -13.41
N ALA A 146 13.67 -27.96 -12.49
CA ALA A 146 13.43 -28.11 -11.06
C ALA A 146 12.43 -27.06 -10.54
N TYR A 147 12.56 -25.81 -10.98
CA TYR A 147 11.59 -24.77 -10.63
C TYR A 147 10.20 -25.00 -11.23
N LEU A 148 10.09 -25.41 -12.50
CA LEU A 148 8.80 -25.68 -13.14
C LEU A 148 8.00 -26.79 -12.42
N LYS A 149 8.70 -27.73 -11.76
CA LYS A 149 8.09 -28.72 -10.85
C LYS A 149 7.49 -28.13 -9.59
N ARG A 150 7.96 -26.97 -9.14
CA ARG A 150 7.50 -26.25 -7.95
C ARG A 150 6.62 -25.04 -8.27
N LEU A 151 6.56 -24.61 -9.53
CA LEU A 151 5.94 -23.36 -9.97
C LEU A 151 4.52 -23.15 -9.43
N ALA A 152 3.69 -24.19 -9.45
CA ALA A 152 2.30 -24.12 -8.97
C ALA A 152 2.19 -23.93 -7.45
N ASP A 153 3.22 -24.33 -6.70
CA ASP A 153 3.26 -24.28 -5.24
C ASP A 153 4.09 -23.10 -4.70
N ASP A 154 4.86 -22.41 -5.56
CA ASP A 154 5.68 -21.25 -5.22
C ASP A 154 4.83 -19.98 -5.09
N ARG A 155 4.06 -19.92 -3.99
CA ARG A 155 3.21 -18.78 -3.63
C ARG A 155 4.04 -17.60 -3.13
N ASP A 156 3.45 -16.41 -3.20
CA ASP A 156 4.06 -15.25 -2.56
C ASP A 156 4.14 -15.46 -1.04
N PRO A 157 5.22 -15.01 -0.38
CA PRO A 157 5.35 -15.16 1.06
C PRO A 157 4.16 -14.57 1.81
N GLY A 158 3.75 -15.26 2.88
CA GLY A 158 2.60 -14.87 3.70
C GLY A 158 1.24 -15.23 3.10
N LEU A 159 1.19 -15.92 1.96
CA LEU A 159 -0.04 -16.44 1.36
C LEU A 159 -0.02 -17.97 1.29
N ASP A 160 -0.72 -18.59 2.24
CA ASP A 160 -0.85 -20.05 2.33
C ASP A 160 -2.19 -20.54 1.76
N ALA A 161 -2.44 -21.84 1.85
CA ALA A 161 -3.73 -22.41 1.45
C ALA A 161 -4.89 -21.92 2.33
N ASP A 162 -4.64 -21.76 3.63
CA ASP A 162 -5.61 -21.46 4.69
C ASP A 162 -5.28 -20.17 5.48
N SER A 163 -4.19 -19.47 5.13
CA SER A 163 -3.74 -18.28 5.87
C SER A 163 -3.29 -17.13 4.96
N LEU A 164 -3.51 -15.90 5.42
CA LEU A 164 -3.03 -14.65 4.81
C LEU A 164 -2.35 -13.81 5.88
N HIS A 165 -1.05 -13.61 5.78
CA HIS A 165 -0.24 -12.94 6.78
C HIS A 165 0.04 -11.49 6.38
N LEU A 166 -0.41 -10.57 7.22
CA LEU A 166 -0.25 -9.13 7.07
C LEU A 166 0.75 -8.59 8.09
N GLY A 167 1.46 -7.54 7.71
CA GLY A 167 2.38 -6.81 8.60
C GLY A 167 1.96 -5.36 8.78
N THR A 168 2.31 -4.77 9.91
CA THR A 168 2.23 -3.32 10.10
C THR A 168 3.27 -2.82 11.08
N LEU A 169 3.67 -1.56 10.92
CA LEU A 169 4.58 -0.85 11.82
C LEU A 169 3.77 0.18 12.58
N LEU A 170 3.68 0.04 13.90
CA LEU A 170 2.91 0.95 14.75
C LEU A 170 3.74 1.34 15.98
N PRO A 171 3.87 2.64 16.30
CA PRO A 171 4.66 3.07 17.44
C PRO A 171 4.05 2.53 18.73
N GLY A 172 4.83 1.75 19.49
CA GLY A 172 4.42 1.23 20.80
C GLY A 172 4.83 2.16 21.95
N THR A 173 5.76 3.07 21.68
CA THR A 173 6.33 4.01 22.65
C THR A 173 6.46 5.41 22.05
N GLY A 174 6.70 6.41 22.90
CA GLY A 174 6.89 7.80 22.48
C GLY A 174 5.59 8.55 22.16
N ALA A 175 5.75 9.68 21.47
CA ALA A 175 4.68 10.66 21.27
C ALA A 175 3.50 10.17 20.42
N LEU A 176 3.67 9.07 19.65
CA LEU A 176 2.64 8.49 18.79
C LEU A 176 2.10 7.15 19.29
N SER A 177 2.34 6.81 20.57
CA SER A 177 1.97 5.50 21.14
C SER A 177 0.45 5.32 21.26
N GLU A 178 -0.30 6.39 21.54
CA GLU A 178 -1.77 6.34 21.60
C GLU A 178 -2.39 6.15 20.21
N GLU A 179 -1.85 6.82 19.20
CA GLU A 179 -2.21 6.63 17.79
C GLU A 179 -1.89 5.20 17.34
N GLY A 180 -0.70 4.70 17.67
CA GLY A 180 -0.28 3.32 17.39
C GLY A 180 -1.21 2.29 18.01
N ALA A 181 -1.57 2.46 19.29
CA ALA A 181 -2.52 1.61 19.99
C ALA A 181 -3.93 1.66 19.36
N THR A 182 -4.39 2.86 18.96
CA THR A 182 -5.68 3.05 18.31
C THR A 182 -5.75 2.31 16.97
N VAL A 183 -4.71 2.44 16.14
CA VAL A 183 -4.63 1.74 14.85
C VAL A 183 -4.54 0.22 15.06
N ALA A 184 -3.72 -0.24 16.00
CA ALA A 184 -3.59 -1.66 16.32
C ALA A 184 -4.94 -2.27 16.71
N ALA A 185 -5.72 -1.59 17.55
CA ALA A 185 -7.05 -2.00 17.95
C ALA A 185 -8.01 -2.11 16.74
N VAL A 186 -8.05 -1.11 15.86
CA VAL A 186 -8.90 -1.16 14.64
C VAL A 186 -8.51 -2.32 13.72
N LEU A 187 -7.22 -2.51 13.46
CA LEU A 187 -6.73 -3.60 12.60
C LEU A 187 -7.06 -4.97 13.19
N ASN A 188 -6.82 -5.18 14.48
CA ASN A 188 -7.17 -6.43 15.17
C ASN A 188 -8.69 -6.70 15.13
N GLY A 189 -9.51 -5.67 15.35
CA GLY A 189 -10.97 -5.79 15.24
C GLY A 189 -11.44 -6.15 13.83
N CYS A 190 -10.82 -5.57 12.80
CA CYS A 190 -11.12 -5.92 11.41
C CYS A 190 -10.69 -7.35 11.06
N VAL A 191 -9.50 -7.77 11.49
CA VAL A 191 -9.01 -9.15 11.32
C VAL A 191 -9.97 -10.14 11.97
N ALA A 192 -10.35 -9.92 13.22
CA ALA A 192 -11.32 -10.77 13.92
C ALA A 192 -12.65 -10.85 13.17
N ARG A 193 -13.19 -9.71 12.71
CA ARG A 193 -14.45 -9.66 11.96
C ARG A 193 -14.38 -10.43 10.65
N ILE A 194 -13.28 -10.31 9.90
CA ILE A 194 -13.09 -11.02 8.63
C ILE A 194 -12.94 -12.53 8.89
N ASN A 195 -12.18 -12.92 9.91
CA ASN A 195 -11.96 -14.32 10.27
C ASN A 195 -13.25 -15.01 10.75
N GLU A 196 -14.04 -14.34 11.59
CA GLU A 196 -15.37 -14.80 12.03
C GLU A 196 -16.34 -14.99 10.85
N ALA A 197 -16.19 -14.20 9.79
CA ALA A 197 -16.96 -14.34 8.55
C ALA A 197 -16.45 -15.44 7.60
N GLY A 198 -15.47 -16.25 8.04
CA GLY A 198 -14.89 -17.35 7.27
C GLY A 198 -13.60 -16.99 6.52
N GLY A 199 -13.02 -15.82 6.79
CA GLY A 199 -11.80 -15.36 6.14
C GLY A 199 -12.01 -14.89 4.70
N ILE A 200 -10.93 -14.76 3.93
CA ILE A 200 -10.98 -14.40 2.51
C ILE A 200 -10.66 -15.63 1.67
N HIS A 201 -11.62 -16.10 0.86
CA HIS A 201 -11.51 -17.36 0.12
C HIS A 201 -11.15 -18.56 1.01
N GLY A 202 -11.62 -18.56 2.26
CA GLY A 202 -11.31 -19.57 3.27
C GLY A 202 -10.01 -19.35 4.04
N ARG A 203 -9.23 -18.32 3.71
CA ARG A 203 -7.97 -17.99 4.39
C ARG A 203 -8.19 -17.10 5.60
N GLN A 204 -7.67 -17.53 6.74
CA GLN A 204 -7.66 -16.75 7.98
C GLN A 204 -6.55 -15.71 7.94
N LEU A 205 -6.86 -14.49 8.35
CA LEU A 205 -5.92 -13.39 8.41
C LEU A 205 -5.08 -13.51 9.69
N ARG A 206 -3.77 -13.39 9.54
CA ARG A 206 -2.81 -13.18 10.64
C ARG A 206 -2.22 -11.78 10.52
N LEU A 207 -2.01 -11.10 11.62
CA LEU A 207 -1.42 -9.76 11.66
C LEU A 207 -0.21 -9.76 12.59
N THR A 208 0.96 -9.36 12.07
CA THR A 208 2.14 -9.04 12.89
C THR A 208 2.28 -7.52 12.99
N ILE A 209 2.36 -7.02 14.22
CA ILE A 209 2.58 -5.61 14.53
C ILE A 209 3.98 -5.50 15.14
N LEU A 210 4.86 -4.69 14.53
CA LEU A 210 6.17 -4.36 15.11
C LEU A 210 6.24 -2.87 15.44
N ASP A 211 6.95 -2.54 16.51
CA ASP A 211 7.30 -1.16 16.85
C ASP A 211 8.47 -0.71 15.94
N PRO A 212 8.29 0.35 15.11
CA PRO A 212 9.39 0.90 14.31
C PRO A 212 10.50 1.53 15.17
N GLY A 213 10.26 1.86 16.44
CA GLY A 213 11.22 2.57 17.27
C GLY A 213 11.33 4.06 16.92
N PRO A 214 12.25 4.78 17.59
CA PRO A 214 12.27 6.25 17.56
C PRO A 214 12.97 6.84 16.32
N ASP A 215 13.69 6.03 15.55
CA ASP A 215 14.60 6.50 14.50
C ASP A 215 14.49 5.68 13.21
N ARG A 216 15.02 6.24 12.13
CA ARG A 216 14.99 5.63 10.80
C ARG A 216 15.68 4.26 10.73
N ALA A 217 16.78 4.07 11.47
CA ALA A 217 17.53 2.81 11.43
C ALA A 217 16.83 1.69 12.22
N SER A 218 16.20 2.00 13.36
CA SER A 218 15.30 1.07 14.04
C SER A 218 14.09 0.74 13.17
N ALA A 219 13.49 1.74 12.53
CA ALA A 219 12.31 1.52 11.71
C ALA A 219 12.61 0.66 10.47
N MET A 220 13.74 0.89 9.80
CA MET A 220 14.14 0.07 8.65
C MET A 220 14.40 -1.39 9.06
N ARG A 221 15.02 -1.62 10.22
CA ARG A 221 15.20 -3.00 10.74
C ARG A 221 13.86 -3.68 11.04
N ALA A 222 12.88 -2.95 11.55
CA ALA A 222 11.53 -3.49 11.79
C ALA A 222 10.83 -3.82 10.45
N LEU A 223 10.97 -2.95 9.44
CA LEU A 223 10.47 -3.20 8.09
C LEU A 223 11.13 -4.44 7.46
N ASP A 224 12.46 -4.54 7.53
CA ASP A 224 13.22 -5.71 7.05
C ASP A 224 12.81 -6.98 7.80
N GLN A 225 12.53 -6.89 9.11
CA GLN A 225 12.02 -8.04 9.87
C GLN A 225 10.65 -8.49 9.33
N LEU A 226 9.71 -7.57 9.10
CA LEU A 226 8.40 -7.92 8.54
C LEU A 226 8.52 -8.59 7.16
N ILE A 227 9.38 -8.05 6.30
CA ILE A 227 9.53 -8.54 4.92
C ILE A 227 10.33 -9.84 4.87
N ASP A 228 11.50 -9.88 5.51
CA ASP A 228 12.48 -10.94 5.29
C ASP A 228 12.36 -12.07 6.32
N LYS A 229 11.89 -11.81 7.54
CA LYS A 229 11.75 -12.85 8.59
C LYS A 229 10.32 -13.30 8.78
N GLU A 230 9.40 -12.35 9.00
CA GLU A 230 7.98 -12.65 9.16
C GLU A 230 7.32 -13.00 7.83
N GLN A 231 7.97 -12.64 6.70
CA GLN A 231 7.54 -13.03 5.35
C GLN A 231 6.09 -12.65 5.08
N VAL A 232 5.70 -11.42 5.45
CA VAL A 232 4.33 -10.95 5.28
C VAL A 232 3.95 -10.81 3.81
N PHE A 233 2.69 -11.05 3.48
CA PHE A 233 2.15 -10.92 2.13
C PHE A 233 2.00 -9.45 1.72
N ALA A 234 1.50 -8.62 2.62
CA ALA A 234 1.30 -7.19 2.40
C ALA A 234 1.46 -6.42 3.71
N LEU A 235 1.80 -5.14 3.60
CA LEU A 235 1.72 -4.20 4.70
C LEU A 235 0.35 -3.51 4.74
N ILE A 236 -0.17 -3.28 5.94
CA ILE A 236 -1.49 -2.69 6.13
C ILE A 236 -1.43 -1.56 7.16
N ALA A 237 -1.84 -0.37 6.73
CA ALA A 237 -1.94 0.82 7.57
C ALA A 237 -0.77 1.11 8.53
N PRO A 238 0.50 1.06 8.07
CA PRO A 238 1.62 1.43 8.93
C PRO A 238 1.57 2.91 9.31
N LEU A 239 1.97 3.22 10.54
CA LEU A 239 2.23 4.55 11.06
C LEU A 239 3.71 4.63 11.42
N ALA A 240 4.55 4.93 10.42
CA ALA A 240 6.01 4.97 10.61
C ALA A 240 6.62 6.22 9.93
N PRO A 241 6.46 7.41 10.55
CA PRO A 241 6.95 8.67 9.97
C PRO A 241 8.44 8.64 9.61
N ALA A 242 9.26 7.91 10.40
CA ALA A 242 10.71 7.79 10.18
C ALA A 242 11.10 7.08 8.86
N LEU A 243 10.14 6.43 8.16
CA LEU A 243 10.35 5.68 6.91
C LEU A 243 9.72 6.32 5.67
N GLU A 244 9.05 7.47 5.79
CA GLU A 244 8.32 8.09 4.66
C GLU A 244 9.18 8.22 3.38
N ALA A 245 10.49 8.46 3.53
CA ALA A 245 11.42 8.63 2.41
C ALA A 245 12.00 7.34 1.80
N ASP A 246 11.88 6.17 2.45
CA ASP A 246 12.56 4.94 2.01
C ASP A 246 11.64 3.75 1.82
N MET A 247 10.44 3.82 2.40
CA MET A 247 9.50 2.71 2.40
C MET A 247 9.14 2.29 0.98
N ALA A 248 8.92 3.24 0.06
CA ALA A 248 8.63 2.95 -1.34
C ALA A 248 9.73 2.12 -2.02
N ALA A 249 10.97 2.58 -1.97
CA ALA A 249 12.10 1.88 -2.59
C ALA A 249 12.28 0.45 -2.04
N ARG A 250 12.15 0.28 -0.71
CA ARG A 250 12.30 -1.02 -0.06
C ARG A 250 11.17 -1.99 -0.42
N LEU A 251 9.94 -1.49 -0.54
CA LEU A 251 8.76 -2.28 -0.93
C LEU A 251 8.82 -2.69 -2.40
N GLU A 252 9.25 -1.80 -3.29
CA GLU A 252 9.46 -2.10 -4.71
C GLU A 252 10.52 -3.18 -4.88
N GLN A 253 11.63 -3.08 -4.15
CA GLN A 253 12.69 -4.08 -4.19
C GLN A 253 12.19 -5.47 -3.76
N ALA A 254 11.30 -5.55 -2.77
CA ALA A 254 10.73 -6.82 -2.32
C ALA A 254 9.43 -7.23 -3.05
N GLY A 255 8.86 -6.35 -3.87
CA GLY A 255 7.52 -6.50 -4.43
C GLY A 255 6.49 -6.81 -3.35
N VAL A 256 6.44 -6.02 -2.28
CA VAL A 256 5.46 -6.15 -1.18
C VAL A 256 4.46 -5.00 -1.25
N PRO A 257 3.18 -5.28 -1.54
CA PRO A 257 2.15 -4.26 -1.54
C PRO A 257 1.96 -3.65 -0.15
N LEU A 258 1.71 -2.35 -0.11
CA LEU A 258 1.30 -1.62 1.08
C LEU A 258 -0.05 -0.95 0.82
N ILE A 259 -1.01 -1.21 1.70
CA ILE A 259 -2.35 -0.64 1.61
C ILE A 259 -2.59 0.33 2.77
N GLY A 260 -2.80 1.58 2.39
CA GLY A 260 -3.22 2.72 3.18
C GLY A 260 -2.26 3.15 4.27
N PRO A 261 -1.04 3.60 3.91
CA PRO A 261 -0.11 4.19 4.88
C PRO A 261 -0.78 5.33 5.64
N LEU A 262 -0.58 5.38 6.94
CA LEU A 262 -1.09 6.44 7.80
C LEU A 262 0.01 7.48 7.97
N SER A 263 -0.08 8.57 7.21
CA SER A 263 0.83 9.71 7.33
C SER A 263 0.14 10.86 8.08
N LEU A 264 0.83 11.39 9.09
CA LEU A 264 0.42 12.59 9.81
C LEU A 264 1.06 13.85 9.23
N GLN A 265 2.17 13.73 8.52
CA GLN A 265 2.95 14.87 8.00
C GLN A 265 2.89 15.02 6.48
N GLY A 266 2.29 14.07 5.77
CA GLY A 266 2.00 14.17 4.35
C GLY A 266 3.23 14.15 3.46
N ALA A 267 3.81 12.97 3.26
CA ALA A 267 4.55 12.62 2.04
C ALA A 267 4.71 11.10 1.96
N THR A 268 4.06 10.50 0.97
CA THR A 268 4.35 9.14 0.51
C THR A 268 4.92 9.27 -0.89
N GLN A 269 6.09 8.68 -1.11
CA GLN A 269 6.64 8.59 -2.46
C GLN A 269 5.69 7.74 -3.31
N ALA A 270 5.40 8.21 -4.52
CA ALA A 270 4.59 7.46 -5.46
C ALA A 270 5.30 6.13 -5.78
N SER A 271 4.61 5.02 -5.58
CA SER A 271 5.11 3.68 -5.85
C SER A 271 4.01 2.83 -6.45
N ARG A 272 4.38 1.86 -7.30
CA ARG A 272 3.44 0.84 -7.78
C ARG A 272 2.86 0.00 -6.63
N GLU A 273 3.63 -0.18 -5.57
CA GLU A 273 3.28 -1.05 -4.45
C GLU A 273 2.37 -0.38 -3.41
N ILE A 274 2.25 0.95 -3.41
CA ILE A 274 1.56 1.72 -2.36
C ILE A 274 0.19 2.17 -2.86
N PHE A 275 -0.87 1.81 -2.14
CA PHE A 275 -2.25 2.26 -2.41
C PHE A 275 -2.79 3.05 -1.23
N GLU A 276 -3.12 4.33 -1.44
CA GLU A 276 -3.63 5.23 -0.40
C GLU A 276 -5.14 5.43 -0.54
N PRO A 277 -5.97 5.01 0.43
CA PRO A 277 -7.41 5.26 0.36
C PRO A 277 -7.76 6.75 0.53
N LEU A 278 -7.01 7.46 1.37
CA LEU A 278 -7.26 8.85 1.75
C LEU A 278 -6.45 9.82 0.86
N PRO A 279 -6.88 11.09 0.74
CA PRO A 279 -6.18 12.07 -0.08
C PRO A 279 -4.85 12.50 0.56
N GLY A 280 -3.85 12.75 -0.29
CA GLY A 280 -2.59 13.33 0.12
C GLY A 280 -2.74 14.75 0.68
N LEU A 281 -1.73 15.21 1.41
CA LEU A 281 -1.69 16.57 1.98
C LEU A 281 -1.79 17.63 0.88
N ARG A 282 -1.14 17.41 -0.26
CA ARG A 282 -1.16 18.32 -1.41
C ARG A 282 -2.59 18.55 -1.90
N GLU A 283 -3.35 17.49 -2.13
CA GLU A 283 -4.73 17.55 -2.64
C GLU A 283 -5.64 18.28 -1.65
N GLN A 284 -5.43 18.06 -0.35
CA GLN A 284 -6.14 18.75 0.73
C GLN A 284 -5.80 20.26 0.79
N MET A 285 -4.53 20.63 0.66
CA MET A 285 -4.10 22.04 0.61
C MET A 285 -4.65 22.76 -0.62
N ILE A 286 -4.69 22.08 -1.77
CA ILE A 286 -5.29 22.61 -3.01
C ILE A 286 -6.79 22.81 -2.83
N ALA A 287 -7.51 21.88 -2.18
CA ALA A 287 -8.93 22.05 -1.89
C ALA A 287 -9.21 23.30 -1.04
N LEU A 288 -8.39 23.54 -0.02
CA LEU A 288 -8.47 24.76 0.81
C LEU A 288 -8.21 26.02 -0.01
N ALA A 289 -7.17 26.02 -0.86
CA ALA A 289 -6.84 27.15 -1.71
C ALA A 289 -7.96 27.48 -2.71
N ASN A 290 -8.54 26.45 -3.34
CA ASN A 290 -9.64 26.62 -4.29
C ASN A 290 -10.90 27.18 -3.60
N TYR A 291 -11.23 26.69 -2.40
CA TYR A 291 -12.32 27.24 -1.60
C TYR A 291 -12.07 28.69 -1.19
N ALA A 292 -10.88 28.99 -0.67
CA ALA A 292 -10.53 30.33 -0.20
C ALA A 292 -10.56 31.36 -1.33
N THR A 293 -10.09 30.97 -2.52
CA THR A 293 -10.15 31.77 -3.75
C THR A 293 -11.58 32.09 -4.14
N ALA A 294 -12.47 31.11 -4.12
CA ALA A 294 -13.87 31.27 -4.49
C ALA A 294 -14.68 32.11 -3.48
N THR A 295 -14.34 32.03 -2.19
CA THR A 295 -15.26 32.47 -1.12
C THR A 295 -14.72 33.60 -0.23
N LEU A 296 -13.41 33.66 0.03
CA LEU A 296 -12.85 34.47 1.13
C LEU A 296 -12.20 35.79 0.70
N ARG A 297 -12.15 36.12 -0.60
CA ARG A 297 -11.47 37.32 -1.14
C ARG A 297 -10.06 37.48 -0.55
N VAL A 298 -9.24 36.45 -0.68
CA VAL A 298 -7.90 36.36 -0.06
C VAL A 298 -6.73 36.62 -1.02
N LEU A 299 -6.96 36.55 -2.34
CA LEU A 299 -5.91 36.56 -3.35
C LEU A 299 -4.95 37.77 -3.29
N GLN A 300 -5.48 38.97 -2.97
CA GLN A 300 -4.70 40.22 -2.96
C GLN A 300 -3.84 40.44 -1.70
N GLY A 301 -3.79 39.48 -0.78
CA GLY A 301 -3.06 39.61 0.49
C GLY A 301 -1.78 38.76 0.51
N PRO A 302 -0.75 39.16 1.29
CA PRO A 302 0.42 38.32 1.47
C PRO A 302 0.04 36.96 2.06
N THR A 303 0.64 35.90 1.52
CA THR A 303 0.33 34.52 1.91
C THR A 303 1.55 33.85 2.49
N LEU A 304 1.38 33.17 3.61
CA LEU A 304 2.42 32.40 4.27
C LEU A 304 2.14 30.91 4.12
N ILE A 305 3.16 30.13 3.81
CA ILE A 305 3.17 28.67 4.02
C ILE A 305 4.15 28.39 5.15
N ALA A 306 3.64 27.87 6.26
CA ALA A 306 4.42 27.45 7.41
C ALA A 306 4.58 25.92 7.40
N TYR A 307 5.83 25.43 7.48
CA TYR A 307 6.16 24.01 7.39
C TYR A 307 7.31 23.63 8.34
N PRO A 308 7.47 22.37 8.77
CA PRO A 308 8.59 21.95 9.61
C PRO A 308 9.91 22.11 8.87
N ASP A 309 11.02 22.42 9.57
CA ASP A 309 12.34 22.52 8.93
C ASP A 309 12.96 21.14 8.60
N GLU A 310 12.28 20.40 7.73
CA GLU A 310 12.69 19.08 7.25
C GLU A 310 12.75 19.08 5.71
N PRO A 311 13.75 18.41 5.09
CA PRO A 311 13.92 18.44 3.64
C PRO A 311 12.67 18.02 2.84
N GLY A 312 11.96 16.98 3.27
CA GLY A 312 10.75 16.49 2.61
C GLY A 312 9.59 17.50 2.67
N GLN A 313 9.44 18.15 3.82
CA GLN A 313 8.41 19.17 4.04
C GLN A 313 8.68 20.46 3.28
N ARG A 314 9.94 20.87 3.17
CA ARG A 314 10.36 22.01 2.34
C ARG A 314 9.95 21.81 0.88
N LEU A 315 10.23 20.64 0.31
CA LEU A 315 9.84 20.34 -1.08
C LEU A 315 8.32 20.36 -1.27
N ALA A 316 7.56 19.85 -0.30
CA ALA A 316 6.10 19.89 -0.33
C ALA A 316 5.56 21.33 -0.26
N ALA A 317 6.14 22.17 0.61
CA ALA A 317 5.81 23.58 0.72
C ALA A 317 6.14 24.36 -0.56
N GLU A 318 7.29 24.11 -1.20
CA GLU A 318 7.66 24.71 -2.49
C GLU A 318 6.71 24.31 -3.63
N LYS A 319 6.23 23.06 -3.64
CA LYS A 319 5.21 22.61 -4.60
C LYS A 319 3.89 23.33 -4.39
N LEU A 320 3.46 23.49 -3.14
CA LEU A 320 2.26 24.25 -2.80
C LEU A 320 2.42 25.73 -3.17
N ALA A 321 3.58 26.34 -2.90
CA ALA A 321 3.85 27.73 -3.23
C ALA A 321 3.72 28.01 -4.73
N ARG A 322 4.31 27.15 -5.56
CA ARG A 322 4.16 27.22 -7.03
C ARG A 322 2.70 27.13 -7.45
N TYR A 323 1.96 26.15 -6.91
CA TYR A 323 0.52 26.03 -7.19
C TYR A 323 -0.25 27.30 -6.83
N LEU A 324 0.00 27.88 -5.64
CA LEU A 324 -0.68 29.09 -5.21
C LEU A 324 -0.35 30.27 -6.14
N GLN A 325 0.92 30.45 -6.50
CA GLN A 325 1.38 31.50 -7.43
C GLN A 325 0.73 31.36 -8.81
N ASP A 326 0.69 30.15 -9.37
CA ASP A 326 0.05 29.85 -10.65
C ASP A 326 -1.47 30.12 -10.62
N ASN A 327 -2.07 30.13 -9.42
CA ASN A 327 -3.49 30.41 -9.18
C ASN A 327 -3.72 31.80 -8.57
N ALA A 328 -2.87 32.77 -8.91
CA ALA A 328 -3.00 34.19 -8.60
C ALA A 328 -2.97 34.57 -7.11
N TRP A 329 -2.38 33.74 -6.24
CA TRP A 329 -2.07 34.14 -4.87
C TRP A 329 -0.84 35.03 -4.83
N GLU A 330 -0.94 36.18 -4.16
CA GLU A 330 0.13 37.17 -4.11
C GLU A 330 1.12 36.96 -2.95
N LYS A 331 2.38 37.37 -3.18
CA LYS A 331 3.44 37.46 -2.16
C LYS A 331 3.55 36.21 -1.29
N VAL A 332 3.51 35.03 -1.93
CA VAL A 332 3.64 33.73 -1.27
C VAL A 332 5.04 33.61 -0.67
N ARG A 333 5.11 33.50 0.65
CA ARG A 333 6.34 33.34 1.43
C ARG A 333 6.36 31.97 2.10
N LEU A 334 7.53 31.36 2.13
CA LEU A 334 7.81 30.11 2.82
C LEU A 334 8.47 30.42 4.16
N GLN A 335 8.00 29.81 5.24
CA GLN A 335 8.63 29.88 6.56
C GLN A 335 8.75 28.49 7.17
N ALA A 336 9.98 28.07 7.40
CA ALA A 336 10.23 26.89 8.21
C ALA A 336 9.95 27.23 9.69
N TYR A 337 9.36 26.30 10.45
CA TYR A 337 9.21 26.43 11.89
C TYR A 337 10.02 25.34 12.61
N GLY A 338 10.70 25.73 13.68
CA GLY A 338 11.59 24.87 14.48
C GLY A 338 11.76 25.39 15.91
N ALA A 339 12.51 24.66 16.73
CA ALA A 339 12.70 24.95 18.15
C ALA A 339 13.42 26.29 18.43
N THR A 340 14.23 26.76 17.48
CA THR A 340 14.89 28.06 17.53
C THR A 340 14.08 29.06 16.72
N GLN A 341 13.54 30.07 17.40
CA GLN A 341 12.65 31.10 16.88
C GLN A 341 13.22 31.84 15.66
N ASP A 342 12.41 31.96 14.62
CA ASP A 342 12.45 33.07 13.66
C ASP A 342 11.25 33.99 13.90
N ASP A 343 11.40 35.27 13.56
CA ASP A 343 10.31 36.23 13.43
C ASP A 343 9.27 35.68 12.44
N LEU A 344 8.03 35.50 12.91
CA LEU A 344 6.94 35.15 12.01
C LEU A 344 6.74 36.31 11.02
N PRO A 345 6.67 36.05 9.70
CA PRO A 345 6.44 37.10 8.72
C PRO A 345 5.03 37.68 8.88
N LEU A 346 4.97 38.74 9.68
CA LEU A 346 3.80 39.53 9.99
C LEU A 346 3.19 40.13 8.70
N GLY A 347 1.90 40.42 8.76
CA GLY A 347 1.13 41.08 7.70
C GLY A 347 0.54 40.12 6.67
N SER A 348 0.64 38.81 6.90
CA SER A 348 -0.01 37.81 6.05
C SER A 348 -1.53 37.86 6.24
N ARG A 349 -2.29 37.76 5.14
CA ARG A 349 -3.76 37.66 5.14
C ARG A 349 -4.22 36.21 5.27
N SER A 350 -3.37 35.29 4.80
CA SER A 350 -3.62 33.87 4.72
C SER A 350 -2.38 33.09 5.16
N VAL A 351 -2.59 32.01 5.90
CA VAL A 351 -1.53 31.10 6.34
C VAL A 351 -1.97 29.67 6.03
N PHE A 352 -1.22 28.98 5.17
CA PHE A 352 -1.30 27.54 5.01
C PHE A 352 -0.32 26.89 5.97
N TYR A 353 -0.82 26.03 6.84
CA TYR A 353 -0.02 25.34 7.83
C TYR A 353 0.12 23.87 7.47
N MET A 354 1.36 23.39 7.46
CA MET A 354 1.74 22.00 7.29
C MET A 354 2.56 21.64 8.52
N GLY A 355 2.18 20.64 9.32
CA GLY A 355 2.90 20.41 10.56
C GLY A 355 2.16 19.60 11.61
N SER A 356 2.41 19.92 12.88
CA SER A 356 1.83 19.25 14.06
C SER A 356 0.81 20.13 14.77
N SER A 357 -0.04 19.51 15.60
CA SER A 357 -1.07 20.23 16.35
C SER A 357 -0.50 21.29 17.28
N GLY A 358 0.56 20.95 18.02
CA GLY A 358 1.20 21.89 18.94
C GLY A 358 1.90 23.04 18.23
N GLY A 359 2.46 22.80 17.03
CA GLY A 359 3.01 23.87 16.21
C GLY A 359 1.93 24.80 15.66
N PHE A 360 0.75 24.26 15.35
CA PHE A 360 -0.39 25.05 14.87
C PHE A 360 -0.95 25.98 15.95
N SER A 361 -1.18 25.46 17.16
CA SER A 361 -1.68 26.27 18.28
C SER A 361 -0.69 27.37 18.66
N LEU A 362 0.60 27.04 18.75
CA LEU A 362 1.67 28.00 19.03
C LEU A 362 1.78 29.09 17.95
N LEU A 363 1.64 28.73 16.66
CA LEU A 363 1.63 29.70 15.56
C LEU A 363 0.45 30.67 15.70
N ALA A 364 -0.75 30.16 15.99
CA ALA A 364 -1.93 30.98 16.15
C ALA A 364 -1.80 31.93 17.37
N GLU A 365 -1.28 31.45 18.50
CA GLU A 365 -1.02 32.27 19.68
C GLU A 365 -0.05 33.42 19.39
N ARG A 366 1.06 33.14 18.71
CA ARG A 366 2.03 34.17 18.32
C ARG A 366 1.43 35.21 17.37
N LEU A 367 0.65 34.78 16.39
CA LEU A 367 -0.04 35.69 15.46
C LEU A 367 -1.02 36.60 16.21
N GLN A 368 -1.83 36.05 17.12
CA GLN A 368 -2.77 36.86 17.90
C GLN A 368 -2.04 37.83 18.83
N THR A 369 -0.95 37.41 19.48
CA THR A 369 -0.13 38.26 20.34
C THR A 369 0.47 39.44 19.57
N ALA A 370 0.82 39.22 18.29
CA ALA A 370 1.23 40.28 17.36
C ALA A 370 0.06 41.12 16.81
N GLY A 371 -1.16 40.93 17.30
CA GLY A 371 -2.36 41.64 16.85
C GLY A 371 -2.89 41.20 15.48
N GLN A 372 -2.52 40.01 15.01
CA GLN A 372 -2.87 39.49 13.69
C GLN A 372 -3.79 38.28 13.77
N VAL A 373 -4.82 38.28 12.92
CA VAL A 373 -5.80 37.19 12.83
C VAL A 373 -6.01 36.80 11.36
N PRO A 374 -4.98 36.31 10.63
CA PRO A 374 -5.17 35.84 9.26
C PRO A 374 -6.15 34.67 9.17
N TYR A 375 -6.55 34.31 7.95
CA TYR A 375 -7.17 33.02 7.72
C TYR A 375 -6.14 31.91 7.85
N LEU A 376 -6.45 30.88 8.64
CA LEU A 376 -5.60 29.71 8.84
C LEU A 376 -6.19 28.53 8.05
N PHE A 377 -5.36 27.89 7.23
CA PHE A 377 -5.71 26.73 6.41
C PHE A 377 -4.82 25.55 6.82
N ALA A 378 -5.41 24.40 7.18
CA ALA A 378 -4.65 23.20 7.57
C ALA A 378 -5.42 21.92 7.24
N ALA A 379 -4.73 20.78 7.12
CA ALA A 379 -5.40 19.50 7.04
C ALA A 379 -5.88 19.07 8.44
N SER A 380 -7.07 18.49 8.55
CA SER A 380 -7.67 18.19 9.85
C SER A 380 -6.83 17.22 10.69
N ASN A 381 -6.19 16.24 10.04
CA ASN A 381 -5.34 15.24 10.69
C ASN A 381 -4.06 15.83 11.30
N GLN A 382 -3.58 16.98 10.79
CA GLN A 382 -2.38 17.64 11.30
C GLN A 382 -2.63 18.39 12.60
N VAL A 383 -3.85 18.92 12.77
CA VAL A 383 -4.12 19.93 13.81
C VAL A 383 -5.16 19.54 14.85
N ALA A 384 -5.84 18.40 14.68
CA ALA A 384 -6.98 18.02 15.51
C ALA A 384 -6.69 18.00 17.02
N GLY A 385 -5.48 17.60 17.46
CA GLY A 385 -5.15 17.42 18.87
C GLY A 385 -5.24 18.71 19.72
N ASP A 386 -4.80 19.84 19.17
CA ASP A 386 -4.73 21.13 19.89
C ASP A 386 -5.62 22.20 19.27
N LEU A 387 -6.51 21.82 18.35
CA LEU A 387 -7.36 22.75 17.61
C LEU A 387 -8.23 23.63 18.53
N LEU A 388 -8.70 23.07 19.64
CA LEU A 388 -9.53 23.80 20.62
C LEU A 388 -8.72 24.76 21.50
N GLN A 389 -7.38 24.67 21.49
CA GLN A 389 -6.49 25.61 22.15
C GLN A 389 -6.18 26.83 21.28
N VAL A 390 -6.56 26.80 19.99
CA VAL A 390 -6.41 27.95 19.10
C VAL A 390 -7.17 29.14 19.68
N PRO A 391 -6.59 30.35 19.70
CA PRO A 391 -7.25 31.46 20.35
C PRO A 391 -8.54 31.92 19.66
N SER A 392 -9.50 32.40 20.45
CA SER A 392 -10.84 32.78 19.99
C SER A 392 -10.87 33.89 18.93
N GLY A 393 -9.80 34.69 18.80
CA GLY A 393 -9.63 35.66 17.73
C GLY A 393 -9.63 35.04 16.32
N PHE A 394 -9.38 33.73 16.22
CA PHE A 394 -9.46 32.95 14.98
C PHE A 394 -10.82 32.26 14.77
N SER A 395 -11.83 32.54 15.60
CA SER A 395 -13.16 31.96 15.42
C SER A 395 -13.70 32.27 14.01
N ARG A 396 -14.13 31.24 13.28
CA ARG A 396 -14.55 31.29 11.86
C ARG A 396 -13.49 31.81 10.88
N ARG A 397 -12.21 31.79 11.29
CA ARG A 397 -11.04 32.07 10.45
C ARG A 397 -10.11 30.88 10.30
N VAL A 398 -10.38 29.78 11.00
CA VAL A 398 -9.74 28.47 10.77
C VAL A 398 -10.56 27.68 9.77
N PHE A 399 -9.92 27.19 8.71
CA PHE A 399 -10.49 26.34 7.68
C PHE A 399 -9.68 25.06 7.58
N LEU A 400 -10.37 23.93 7.70
CA LEU A 400 -9.78 22.61 7.76
C LEU A 400 -10.24 21.77 6.57
N ALA A 401 -9.29 21.11 5.92
CA ALA A 401 -9.58 20.07 4.95
C ALA A 401 -9.87 18.76 5.69
N TYR A 402 -11.05 18.18 5.45
CA TYR A 402 -11.44 16.87 5.95
C TYR A 402 -11.56 15.89 4.78
N PRO A 403 -10.89 14.72 4.82
CA PRO A 403 -11.00 13.73 3.76
C PRO A 403 -12.39 13.08 3.67
N PHE A 404 -13.12 13.08 4.79
CA PHE A 404 -14.50 12.63 4.94
C PHE A 404 -15.11 13.34 6.15
N VAL A 405 -16.44 13.34 6.24
CA VAL A 405 -17.23 13.84 7.36
C VAL A 405 -18.31 12.82 7.76
N PRO A 406 -18.94 12.93 8.95
CA PRO A 406 -19.94 11.96 9.40
C PRO A 406 -21.15 11.77 8.47
N SER A 407 -21.45 12.74 7.61
CA SER A 407 -22.53 12.62 6.61
C SER A 407 -22.18 11.66 5.46
N ASP A 408 -20.90 11.34 5.25
CA ASP A 408 -20.47 10.37 4.23
C ASP A 408 -20.66 8.92 4.72
N TRP A 409 -20.87 8.73 6.02
CA TRP A 409 -20.93 7.41 6.61
C TRP A 409 -22.26 6.74 6.28
N THR A 410 -22.19 5.65 5.51
CA THR A 410 -23.35 4.79 5.28
C THR A 410 -23.78 4.12 6.59
N ARG A 411 -25.04 3.66 6.64
CA ARG A 411 -25.54 2.93 7.81
C ARG A 411 -24.68 1.67 8.08
N ALA A 412 -24.31 0.95 7.03
CA ALA A 412 -23.50 -0.26 7.14
C ALA A 412 -22.07 0.04 7.63
N GLY A 413 -21.41 1.05 7.06
CA GLY A 413 -20.06 1.45 7.48
C GLY A 413 -20.03 1.91 8.94
N ARG A 414 -20.99 2.75 9.33
CA ARG A 414 -21.13 3.21 10.72
C ARG A 414 -21.27 2.04 11.70
N LEU A 415 -22.17 1.10 11.40
CA LEU A 415 -22.38 -0.08 12.26
C LEU A 415 -21.12 -0.95 12.34
N ALA A 416 -20.43 -1.15 11.23
CA ALA A 416 -19.20 -1.93 11.20
C ALA A 416 -18.08 -1.29 12.04
N LEU A 417 -17.88 0.01 11.93
CA LEU A 417 -16.88 0.72 12.74
C LEU A 417 -17.27 0.75 14.23
N THR A 418 -18.54 0.98 14.55
CA THR A 418 -19.03 0.91 15.93
C THR A 418 -18.79 -0.47 16.55
N GLN A 419 -19.05 -1.55 15.82
CA GLN A 419 -18.78 -2.90 16.31
C GLN A 419 -17.29 -3.14 16.58
N VAL A 420 -16.40 -2.63 15.72
CA VAL A 420 -14.95 -2.68 15.94
C VAL A 420 -14.59 -1.89 17.20
N ARG A 421 -15.12 -0.67 17.36
CA ARG A 421 -14.87 0.18 18.54
C ARG A 421 -15.31 -0.48 19.82
N GLU A 422 -16.53 -1.03 19.88
CA GLU A 422 -17.08 -1.66 21.07
C GLU A 422 -16.25 -2.88 21.50
N ARG A 423 -15.90 -3.76 20.55
CA ARG A 423 -15.08 -4.95 20.83
C ARG A 423 -13.69 -4.60 21.34
N GLN A 424 -13.12 -3.51 20.84
CA GLN A 424 -11.77 -3.06 21.17
C GLN A 424 -11.74 -1.98 22.26
N LYS A 425 -12.90 -1.60 22.80
CA LYS A 425 -13.08 -0.53 23.81
C LYS A 425 -12.50 0.82 23.37
N LEU A 426 -12.62 1.14 22.07
CA LEU A 426 -12.21 2.42 21.51
C LEU A 426 -13.32 3.45 21.61
N GLY A 427 -12.94 4.70 21.91
CA GLY A 427 -13.81 5.86 21.78
C GLY A 427 -13.78 6.47 20.37
N GLY A 428 -14.16 7.74 20.30
CA GLY A 428 -14.23 8.52 19.05
C GLY A 428 -12.92 9.23 18.67
N GLU A 429 -11.89 9.13 19.52
CA GLU A 429 -10.59 9.77 19.36
C GLU A 429 -9.86 9.28 18.11
N HIS A 430 -8.98 10.11 17.55
CA HIS A 430 -8.21 9.78 16.35
C HIS A 430 -9.05 9.23 15.17
N ALA A 431 -10.26 9.77 14.97
CA ALA A 431 -11.23 9.27 13.99
C ALA A 431 -10.67 9.09 12.57
N VAL A 432 -9.76 9.97 12.12
CA VAL A 432 -9.11 9.86 10.80
C VAL A 432 -8.23 8.62 10.72
N LEU A 433 -7.47 8.30 11.78
CA LEU A 433 -6.65 7.08 11.84
C LEU A 433 -7.53 5.83 11.86
N GLN A 434 -8.62 5.86 12.64
CA GLN A 434 -9.55 4.74 12.70
C GLN A 434 -10.22 4.46 11.34
N VAL A 435 -10.73 5.50 10.66
CA VAL A 435 -11.35 5.36 9.33
C VAL A 435 -10.32 4.99 8.28
N GLY A 436 -9.10 5.55 8.34
CA GLY A 436 -8.00 5.19 7.47
C GLY A 436 -7.67 3.70 7.56
N ALA A 437 -7.39 3.20 8.76
CA ALA A 437 -7.09 1.78 9.00
C ALA A 437 -8.23 0.84 8.60
N PHE A 438 -9.48 1.22 8.91
CA PHE A 438 -10.66 0.44 8.49
C PHE A 438 -10.79 0.39 6.97
N SER A 439 -10.64 1.53 6.28
CA SER A 439 -10.72 1.63 4.83
C SER A 439 -9.62 0.81 4.15
N SER A 440 -8.40 0.81 4.70
CA SER A 440 -7.30 -0.05 4.25
C SER A 440 -7.67 -1.54 4.32
N MET A 441 -8.29 -1.97 5.42
CA MET A 441 -8.75 -3.36 5.57
C MET A 441 -9.88 -3.71 4.60
N MET A 442 -10.78 -2.77 4.30
CA MET A 442 -11.85 -3.00 3.30
C MET A 442 -11.26 -3.12 1.90
N LEU A 443 -10.27 -2.29 1.55
CA LEU A 443 -9.55 -2.37 0.29
C LEU A 443 -8.80 -3.69 0.12
N LEU A 444 -8.04 -4.11 1.15
CA LEU A 444 -7.37 -5.41 1.13
C LEU A 444 -8.39 -6.54 0.94
N SER A 445 -9.51 -6.49 1.67
CA SER A 445 -10.56 -7.52 1.58
C SER A 445 -11.13 -7.59 0.17
N GLU A 446 -11.47 -6.45 -0.43
CA GLU A 446 -12.02 -6.38 -1.77
C GLU A 446 -11.01 -6.80 -2.84
N GLY A 447 -9.78 -6.25 -2.79
CA GLY A 447 -8.71 -6.61 -3.72
C GLY A 447 -8.40 -8.11 -3.69
N MET A 448 -8.33 -8.72 -2.50
CA MET A 448 -8.10 -10.16 -2.37
C MET A 448 -9.31 -11.00 -2.80
N LYS A 449 -10.55 -10.51 -2.64
CA LYS A 449 -11.74 -11.17 -3.19
C LYS A 449 -11.68 -11.20 -4.71
N GLN A 450 -11.37 -10.08 -5.35
CA GLN A 450 -11.26 -9.95 -6.80
C GLN A 450 -10.07 -10.73 -7.38
N ALA A 451 -8.93 -10.77 -6.67
CA ALA A 451 -7.77 -11.59 -7.04
C ALA A 451 -8.06 -13.12 -7.05
N GLY A 452 -9.10 -13.56 -6.35
CA GLY A 452 -9.58 -14.94 -6.38
C GLY A 452 -8.79 -15.93 -5.51
N ARG A 453 -9.06 -17.22 -5.69
CA ARG A 453 -8.39 -18.31 -4.92
C ARG A 453 -6.90 -18.45 -5.25
N ASP A 454 -6.51 -18.13 -6.47
CA ASP A 454 -5.14 -18.18 -6.97
C ASP A 454 -4.47 -16.80 -6.88
N ALA A 455 -4.80 -16.05 -5.83
CA ALA A 455 -4.25 -14.73 -5.57
C ALA A 455 -2.73 -14.73 -5.48
N SER A 456 -2.15 -13.59 -5.80
CA SER A 456 -0.73 -13.25 -5.67
C SER A 456 -0.65 -11.75 -5.37
N ARG A 457 0.52 -11.25 -4.98
CA ARG A 457 0.75 -9.81 -4.80
C ARG A 457 0.49 -9.04 -6.10
N GLU A 458 0.87 -9.63 -7.23
CA GLU A 458 0.60 -9.09 -8.57
C GLU A 458 -0.90 -8.99 -8.86
N LYS A 459 -1.67 -10.06 -8.62
CA LYS A 459 -3.13 -10.05 -8.80
C LYS A 459 -3.84 -9.11 -7.82
N LEU A 460 -3.30 -8.93 -6.61
CA LEU A 460 -3.81 -7.94 -5.66
C LEU A 460 -3.61 -6.53 -6.22
N ILE A 461 -2.42 -6.21 -6.74
CA ILE A 461 -2.16 -4.91 -7.38
C ILE A 461 -3.10 -4.67 -8.56
N GLU A 462 -3.24 -5.65 -9.47
CA GLU A 462 -4.15 -5.56 -10.62
C GLU A 462 -5.61 -5.36 -10.18
N ALA A 463 -6.05 -6.11 -9.17
CA ALA A 463 -7.40 -5.96 -8.61
C ALA A 463 -7.61 -4.57 -8.02
N LEU A 464 -6.66 -4.07 -7.23
CA LEU A 464 -6.75 -2.73 -6.66
C LEU A 464 -6.71 -1.65 -7.74
N GLU A 465 -5.89 -1.79 -8.79
CA GLU A 465 -5.88 -0.87 -9.95
C GLU A 465 -7.21 -0.86 -10.71
N GLY A 466 -7.95 -1.96 -10.72
CA GLY A 466 -9.28 -2.07 -11.31
C GLY A 466 -10.43 -1.55 -10.45
N LEU A 467 -10.16 -1.07 -9.22
CA LEU A 467 -11.21 -0.57 -8.34
C LEU A 467 -11.70 0.81 -8.79
N HIS A 468 -12.99 0.88 -9.07
CA HIS A 468 -13.70 2.12 -9.41
C HIS A 468 -14.90 2.30 -8.48
N ASP A 469 -15.12 3.54 -8.06
CA ASP A 469 -16.24 3.95 -7.22
C ASP A 469 -16.49 3.03 -6.01
N PHE A 470 -15.41 2.55 -5.39
CA PHE A 470 -15.48 1.62 -4.28
C PHE A 470 -16.00 2.32 -3.02
N ASP A 471 -17.04 1.76 -2.43
CA ASP A 471 -17.66 2.27 -1.20
C ASP A 471 -17.07 1.57 0.03
N THR A 472 -16.28 2.32 0.80
CA THR A 472 -15.74 1.86 2.10
C THR A 472 -16.81 1.89 3.20
N GLY A 473 -17.91 2.60 2.98
CA GLY A 473 -18.97 2.91 3.93
C GLY A 473 -18.68 4.08 4.87
N LEU A 474 -17.46 4.64 4.87
CA LEU A 474 -17.02 5.67 5.82
C LEU A 474 -16.35 6.88 5.16
N THR A 475 -16.18 6.84 3.85
CA THR A 475 -15.56 7.89 3.04
C THR A 475 -16.41 8.14 1.80
N PRO A 476 -16.18 9.24 1.07
CA PRO A 476 -16.58 9.32 -0.33
C PRO A 476 -16.04 8.12 -1.14
N LEU A 477 -16.65 7.86 -2.30
CA LEU A 477 -16.27 6.75 -3.17
C LEU A 477 -14.82 6.86 -3.61
N ILE A 478 -14.07 5.76 -3.48
CA ILE A 478 -12.64 5.73 -3.79
C ILE A 478 -12.39 5.01 -5.11
N SER A 479 -11.47 5.54 -5.91
CA SER A 479 -11.13 4.96 -7.21
C SER A 479 -9.63 4.92 -7.39
N PHE A 480 -9.14 3.82 -7.95
CA PHE A 480 -7.75 3.64 -8.34
C PHE A 480 -7.68 3.43 -9.86
N GLY A 481 -6.46 3.29 -10.36
CA GLY A 481 -6.17 3.06 -11.77
C GLY A 481 -4.69 2.76 -11.97
N PRO A 482 -4.29 2.28 -13.16
CA PRO A 482 -2.88 2.22 -13.52
C PRO A 482 -2.22 3.58 -13.35
N GLY A 483 -1.23 3.68 -12.47
CA GLY A 483 -0.55 4.94 -12.12
C GLY A 483 -1.32 5.88 -11.17
N ARG A 484 -2.58 5.59 -10.84
CA ARG A 484 -3.36 6.33 -9.83
C ARG A 484 -3.36 5.56 -8.52
N ARG A 485 -2.54 6.01 -7.57
CA ARG A 485 -2.31 5.37 -6.27
C ARG A 485 -3.02 6.03 -5.09
N GLN A 486 -3.73 7.12 -5.33
CA GLN A 486 -4.58 7.79 -4.35
C GLN A 486 -6.06 7.57 -4.72
N GLY A 487 -6.79 6.98 -3.79
CA GLY A 487 -8.22 6.64 -3.91
C GLY A 487 -9.08 7.89 -3.93
N LEU A 488 -8.86 8.78 -2.96
CA LEU A 488 -9.47 10.10 -2.85
C LEU A 488 -8.49 11.19 -3.32
N SER A 489 -9.00 12.25 -3.95
CA SER A 489 -8.19 13.36 -4.47
C SER A 489 -8.73 14.73 -4.08
N GLY A 490 -9.46 14.84 -2.97
CA GLY A 490 -10.16 16.05 -2.57
C GLY A 490 -10.50 16.09 -1.08
N ALA A 491 -11.25 17.10 -0.68
CA ALA A 491 -11.65 17.27 0.72
C ALA A 491 -12.99 18.00 0.85
N HIS A 492 -13.64 17.81 1.99
CA HIS A 492 -14.62 18.74 2.55
C HIS A 492 -13.89 19.91 3.21
N ILE A 493 -14.50 21.09 3.22
CA ILE A 493 -13.97 22.23 3.97
C ILE A 493 -14.86 22.52 5.17
N VAL A 494 -14.24 22.55 6.35
CA VAL A 494 -14.90 22.81 7.63
C VAL A 494 -14.30 24.05 8.27
N THR A 495 -15.13 24.94 8.80
CA THR A 495 -14.68 26.03 9.68
C THR A 495 -15.10 25.79 11.12
N VAL A 496 -14.39 26.43 12.05
CA VAL A 496 -14.53 26.18 13.48
C VAL A 496 -14.94 27.47 14.18
N ASP A 497 -15.99 27.39 14.99
CA ASP A 497 -16.37 28.40 15.97
C ASP A 497 -15.78 27.99 17.32
N LEU A 498 -14.70 28.67 17.70
CA LEU A 498 -13.85 28.27 18.83
C LEU A 498 -14.52 28.47 20.20
N PRO A 499 -15.23 29.59 20.47
CA PRO A 499 -15.95 29.78 21.73
C PRO A 499 -16.98 28.67 22.02
N ASP A 500 -17.75 28.27 21.01
CA ASP A 500 -18.80 27.25 21.14
C ASP A 500 -18.30 25.83 20.83
N GLN A 501 -17.04 25.70 20.39
CA GLN A 501 -16.42 24.45 19.90
C GLN A 501 -17.26 23.75 18.83
N ARG A 502 -17.86 24.53 17.92
CA ARG A 502 -18.75 24.03 16.87
C ARG A 502 -18.06 24.00 15.52
N PHE A 503 -18.29 22.91 14.80
CA PHE A 503 -17.75 22.68 13.46
C PHE A 503 -18.83 22.90 12.41
N PHE A 504 -18.52 23.65 11.36
CA PHE A 504 -19.44 23.97 10.27
C PHE A 504 -18.87 23.50 8.95
N LEU A 505 -19.57 22.58 8.28
CA LEU A 505 -19.28 22.20 6.91
C LEU A 505 -19.62 23.39 5.99
N VAL A 506 -18.61 24.01 5.40
CA VAL A 506 -18.76 25.20 4.53
C VAL A 506 -18.58 24.88 3.04
N ALA A 507 -17.96 23.75 2.72
CA ALA A 507 -17.99 23.20 1.37
C ALA A 507 -18.04 21.66 1.42
N PRO A 508 -18.93 21.01 0.64
CA PRO A 508 -18.97 19.55 0.53
C PRO A 508 -17.70 19.02 -0.16
N TYR A 509 -17.55 17.69 -0.20
CA TYR A 509 -16.43 17.05 -0.87
C TYR A 509 -16.29 17.55 -2.30
N LYS A 510 -15.10 18.00 -2.66
CA LYS A 510 -14.78 18.34 -4.04
C LYS A 510 -13.47 17.65 -4.44
N PRO A 511 -13.51 16.72 -5.41
CA PRO A 511 -12.30 16.17 -6.00
C PRO A 511 -11.46 17.27 -6.64
N ILE A 512 -10.14 17.19 -6.48
CA ILE A 512 -9.19 17.97 -7.26
C ILE A 512 -8.90 17.18 -8.53
N ALA A 513 -8.97 17.87 -9.68
CA ALA A 513 -8.55 17.28 -10.94
C ALA A 513 -7.08 16.88 -10.83
N ALA A 514 -6.73 15.70 -11.35
CA ALA A 514 -5.33 15.33 -11.50
C ALA A 514 -4.65 16.40 -12.35
N MET A 515 -3.83 17.24 -11.72
CA MET A 515 -2.98 18.18 -12.45
C MET A 515 -1.89 17.34 -13.12
N PRO A 516 -1.59 17.56 -14.40
CA PRO A 516 -0.60 16.78 -15.15
C PRO A 516 0.80 16.84 -14.53
#